data_AF-A0A354WGP1-F1
#
_entry.id   AF-A0A354WGP1-F1
#
_cell.length_a   1.000
_cell.length_b   1.000
_cell.length_c   1.000
_cell.angle_alpha   90.00
_cell.angle_beta   90.00
_cell.angle_gamma   90.00
#
_symmetry.space_group_name_H-M   'P 1'
#
loop_
_entity.id
_entity.type
_entity.pdbx_description
1 polymer ?
#
loop_
_entity_poly.entity_id
_entity_poly.type
_entity_poly.pdbx_seq_one_letter_code
_entity_poly.pdbx_strand_id
1 'polypeptide(L)' 'MRIIQTKGIVNNGKVTATIPTDFSNGEVDLVIVAENEPDELEFMRQLAREKGYDSKEKILDLIKQVKREMLTEKGII' A
#
# COMPACT_ATOMS: atom_id res chain seq x y z
N MET A 1 -22.09 -1.52 22.89
CA MET A 1 -20.96 -1.22 21.98
C MET A 1 -20.75 0.28 21.96
N ARG A 2 -19.54 0.76 22.25
CA ARG A 2 -19.18 2.19 22.27
C ARG A 2 -17.88 2.34 21.48
N ILE A 3 -17.85 3.24 20.51
CA ILE A 3 -16.66 3.53 19.69
C ILE A 3 -16.01 4.79 20.26
N ILE A 4 -14.70 4.74 20.48
CA ILE A 4 -13.90 5.90 20.87
C ILE A 4 -12.90 6.18 19.76
N GLN A 5 -12.95 7.38 19.21
CA GLN A 5 -11.93 7.87 18.30
C GLN A 5 -10.92 8.70 19.08
N THR A 6 -9.67 8.24 19.12
CA THR A 6 -8.56 8.92 19.81
C THR A 6 -7.32 8.89 18.92
N LYS A 7 -6.33 9.75 19.24
CA LYS A 7 -5.05 9.74 18.53
C LYS A 7 -4.15 8.67 19.12
N GLY A 8 -3.74 7.71 18.29
CA GLY A 8 -2.67 6.78 18.60
C GLY A 8 -1.31 7.39 18.20
N ILE A 9 -0.26 7.05 18.94
CA ILE A 9 1.13 7.36 18.58
C ILE A 9 1.81 6.06 18.14
N VAL A 10 2.41 6.08 16.95
CA VAL A 10 3.20 4.96 16.42
C VAL A 10 4.68 5.19 16.76
N ASN A 11 5.31 4.24 17.46
CA ASN A 11 6.75 4.25 17.72
C ASN A 11 7.30 2.82 17.60
N ASN A 12 8.28 2.61 16.72
CA ASN A 12 8.93 1.31 16.48
C ASN A 12 7.93 0.16 16.25
N GLY A 13 6.92 0.38 15.41
CA GLY A 13 5.88 -0.60 15.10
C GLY A 13 4.85 -0.86 16.20
N LYS A 14 4.89 -0.08 17.31
CA LYS A 14 3.90 -0.16 18.39
C LYS A 14 2.98 1.05 18.35
N VAL A 15 1.66 0.80 18.43
CA VAL A 15 0.64 1.84 18.58
C VAL A 15 0.29 1.98 20.07
N THR A 16 0.46 3.18 20.61
CA THR A 16 0.00 3.52 21.97
C THR A 16 -1.17 4.49 21.88
N ALA A 17 -2.29 4.17 22.53
CA ALA A 17 -3.45 5.03 22.62
C ALA A 17 -3.86 5.21 24.09
N THR A 18 -4.19 6.43 24.48
CA THR A 18 -4.74 6.71 25.80
C THR A 18 -6.24 6.47 25.76
N ILE A 19 -6.71 5.46 26.49
CA ILE A 19 -8.13 5.18 26.69
C ILE A 19 -8.63 5.87 27.98
N PRO A 20 -9.87 6.38 28.00
CA PRO A 20 -10.50 6.90 29.21
C PRO A 20 -10.55 5.87 30.35
N THR A 21 -10.45 6.33 31.60
CA THR A 21 -10.40 5.46 32.81
C THR A 21 -11.74 4.80 33.15
N ASP A 22 -12.84 5.22 32.51
CA ASP A 22 -14.17 4.60 32.61
C ASP A 22 -14.32 3.34 31.75
N PHE A 23 -13.26 2.89 31.06
CA PHE A 23 -13.27 1.63 30.33
C PHE A 23 -13.06 0.44 31.26
N SER A 24 -13.94 -0.56 31.15
CA SER A 24 -13.76 -1.84 31.84
C SER A 24 -12.56 -2.60 31.26
N ASN A 25 -11.81 -3.29 32.12
CA ASN A 25 -10.78 -4.23 31.67
C ASN A 25 -11.40 -5.26 30.72
N GLY A 26 -10.80 -5.45 29.55
CA GLY A 26 -11.29 -6.37 28.53
C GLY A 26 -10.57 -6.21 27.20
N GLU A 27 -10.94 -7.05 26.24
CA GLU A 27 -10.47 -6.98 24.86
C GLU A 27 -11.24 -5.89 24.10
N VAL A 28 -10.56 -5.24 23.15
CA VAL A 28 -11.15 -4.22 22.28
C VAL A 28 -10.76 -4.48 20.84
N ASP A 29 -11.67 -4.17 19.92
CA ASP A 29 -11.37 -4.14 18.49
C ASP A 29 -10.59 -2.86 18.16
N LEU A 30 -9.47 -3.00 17.44
CA LEU A 30 -8.63 -1.88 17.02
C LEU A 30 -8.77 -1.65 15.51
N VAL A 31 -9.10 -0.41 15.12
CA VAL A 31 -9.07 0.03 13.72
C VAL A 31 -7.97 1.07 13.56
N ILE A 32 -7.00 0.80 12.69
CA ILE A 32 -5.89 1.71 12.38
C ILE A 32 -6.12 2.28 10.98
N VAL A 33 -6.15 3.61 10.88
CA VAL A 33 -6.19 4.34 9.60
C VAL A 33 -4.91 5.14 9.50
N ALA A 34 -4.09 4.86 8.49
CA ALA A 34 -2.83 5.54 8.25
C ALA A 34 -3.03 6.57 7.12
N GLU A 35 -3.17 7.85 7.47
CA GLU A 35 -3.47 8.92 6.50
C GLU A 35 -2.27 9.27 5.60
N ASN A 36 -1.05 8.99 6.05
CA ASN A 36 0.19 9.35 5.33
C ASN A 36 0.90 8.14 4.71
N GLU A 37 0.32 6.94 4.82
CA GLU A 37 0.87 5.78 4.13
C GLU A 37 0.32 5.75 2.70
N PRO A 38 1.17 5.51 1.69
CA PRO A 38 0.70 5.43 0.32
C PRO A 38 -0.33 4.31 0.24
N ASP A 39 -1.47 4.61 -0.36
CA ASP A 39 -2.44 3.57 -0.70
C ASP A 39 -1.83 2.59 -1.71
N GLU A 40 -2.52 1.48 -1.98
CA GLU A 40 -2.02 0.46 -2.90
C GLU A 40 -1.70 1.04 -4.30
N LEU A 41 -2.50 2.02 -4.76
CA LEU A 41 -2.28 2.66 -6.05
C LEU A 41 -1.03 3.54 -6.02
N GLU A 42 -0.81 4.30 -4.96
CA GLU A 42 0.37 5.15 -4.78
C GLU A 42 1.63 4.31 -4.61
N PHE A 43 1.57 3.22 -3.85
CA PHE A 43 2.64 2.23 -3.73
C PHE A 43 3.03 1.65 -5.09
N MET A 44 2.04 1.22 -5.88
CA MET A 44 2.26 0.67 -7.21
C MET A 44 2.85 1.71 -8.17
N ARG A 45 2.46 2.99 -8.05
CA ARG A 45 3.04 4.09 -8.82
C ARG A 45 4.49 4.37 -8.43
N GLN A 46 4.81 4.36 -7.14
CA GLN A 46 6.18 4.52 -6.65
C GLN A 46 7.07 3.38 -7.17
N LEU A 47 6.62 2.14 -7.05
CA LEU A 47 7.34 0.97 -7.56
C LEU A 47 7.57 1.04 -9.08
N ALA A 48 6.55 1.47 -9.84
CA ALA A 48 6.69 1.66 -11.28
C ALA A 48 7.79 2.69 -11.61
N ARG A 49 7.84 3.81 -10.88
CA ARG A 49 8.89 4.84 -11.06
C ARG A 49 10.27 4.30 -10.71
N GLU A 50 10.43 3.58 -9.60
CA GLU A 50 11.70 2.96 -9.20
C GLU A 50 12.22 1.97 -10.24
N LYS A 51 11.32 1.21 -10.87
CA LYS A 51 11.64 0.30 -11.98
C LYS A 51 11.85 1.01 -13.33
N GLY A 52 11.79 2.34 -13.35
CA GLY A 52 12.01 3.13 -14.55
C GLY A 52 10.80 3.16 -15.49
N TYR A 53 9.58 2.90 -15.02
CA TYR A 53 8.32 3.04 -15.77
C TYR A 53 7.60 4.34 -15.38
N ASP A 54 8.36 5.44 -15.35
CA ASP A 54 7.92 6.78 -14.95
C ASP A 54 7.24 7.57 -16.08
N SER A 55 7.35 7.11 -17.33
CA SER A 55 6.77 7.75 -18.50
C SER A 55 5.93 6.80 -19.36
N LYS A 56 5.01 7.39 -20.13
CA LYS A 56 4.18 6.66 -21.09
C LYS A 56 5.03 5.93 -22.13
N GLU A 57 6.12 6.53 -22.59
CA GLU A 57 7.03 5.91 -23.56
C GLU A 57 7.65 4.63 -23.00
N LYS A 58 8.18 4.67 -21.77
CA LYS A 58 8.83 3.51 -21.15
C LYS A 58 7.85 2.39 -20.86
N ILE A 59 6.61 2.71 -20.49
CA ILE A 59 5.53 1.72 -20.35
C ILE A 59 5.22 1.06 -21.70
N LEU A 60 5.13 1.85 -22.76
CA LEU A 60 4.87 1.32 -24.10
C LEU A 60 6.01 0.42 -24.60
N ASP A 61 7.25 0.75 -24.27
CA ASP A 61 8.40 -0.05 -24.65
C ASP A 61 8.43 -1.39 -23.89
N LEU A 62 8.08 -1.42 -22.60
CA LEU A 62 7.85 -2.67 -21.87
C LEU A 62 6.78 -3.52 -22.53
N ILE A 63 5.63 -2.92 -22.88
CA ILE A 63 4.53 -3.66 -23.52
C ILE A 63 4.99 -4.26 -24.85
N LYS A 64 5.76 -3.51 -25.65
CA LYS A 64 6.32 -4.03 -26.92
C LYS A 64 7.30 -5.17 -26.67
N GLN A 65 8.16 -5.04 -25.65
CA GLN A 65 9.13 -6.08 -25.29
C GLN A 65 8.42 -7.37 -24.91
N VAL A 66 7.50 -7.32 -23.94
CA VAL A 66 6.72 -8.48 -23.49
C VAL A 66 5.95 -9.11 -24.65
N LYS A 67 5.33 -8.28 -25.51
CA LYS A 67 4.61 -8.78 -26.69
C LYS A 67 5.54 -9.52 -27.65
N ARG A 68 6.76 -9.03 -27.87
CA ARG A 68 7.75 -9.74 -28.71
C ARG A 68 8.16 -11.05 -28.08
N GLU A 69 8.50 -11.06 -26.79
CA GLU A 69 8.86 -12.27 -26.05
C GLU A 69 7.77 -13.35 -26.17
N MET A 70 6.50 -12.98 -25.93
CA MET A 70 5.38 -13.90 -26.07
C MET A 70 5.17 -14.44 -27.49
N LEU A 71 5.41 -13.61 -28.51
CA LEU A 71 5.27 -14.04 -29.90
C LEU A 71 6.42 -14.97 -30.31
N THR A 72 7.63 -14.74 -29.79
CA THR A 72 8.79 -15.61 -30.01
C THR A 72 8.63 -16.96 -29.30
N GLU A 73 8.13 -16.98 -28.06
CA GLU A 73 7.79 -18.22 -27.36
C GLU A 73 6.74 -19.05 -28.11
N LYS A 74 5.82 -18.37 -28.80
CA LYS A 74 4.79 -19.01 -29.64
C LYS A 74 5.30 -19.40 -31.03
N GLY A 75 6.55 -19.11 -31.38
CA GLY A 75 7.13 -19.37 -32.70
C GLY A 75 6.45 -18.60 -33.83
N ILE A 76 5.81 -17.47 -33.53
CA ILE A 76 5.13 -16.61 -34.51
C ILE A 76 6.14 -15.68 -35.20
N ILE A 77 7.19 -15.28 -34.49
CA ILE A 77 8.35 -14.52 -34.97
C ILE A 77 9.64 -15.01 -34.34
#